data_AF-K7W9K4-F1
#
_entry.id   AF-K7W9K4-F1
#
_cell.length_a   1.000
_cell.length_b   1.000
_cell.length_c   1.000
_cell.angle_alpha   90.00
_cell.angle_beta   90.00
_cell.angle_gamma   90.00
#
_symmetry.space_group_name_H-M   'P 1'
#
loop_
_entity.id
_entity.type
_entity.pdbx_description
1 polymer ?
#
loop_
_entity_poly.entity_id
_entity_poly.type
_entity_poly.pdbx_seq_one_letter_code
_entity_poly.pdbx_strand_id
1 'polypeptide(L)' 'MTPSCKSLNPGYPDSDNKNYVLDQNQKPIAVQIPMTEFEQIEEILENYGLAQLMQEVETDEILSKRVFEKFLMYK' A
#
# COMPACT_ATOMS: atom_id res chain seq x y z
N MET A 1 31.99 -2.22 -0.06
CA MET A 1 31.14 -3.38 -0.38
C MET A 1 29.75 -3.07 0.13
N THR A 2 28.77 -2.86 -0.75
CA THR A 2 27.38 -2.68 -0.34
C THR A 2 26.80 -4.06 0.04
N PRO A 3 26.09 -4.19 1.17
CA PRO A 3 25.39 -5.44 1.46
C PRO A 3 24.22 -5.57 0.50
N SER A 4 24.26 -6.54 -0.42
CA SER A 4 23.12 -6.93 -1.23
C SER A 4 22.13 -7.69 -0.34
N CYS A 5 21.02 -7.03 -0.01
CA CYS A 5 19.92 -7.62 0.75
C CYS A 5 19.00 -8.41 -0.19
N LYS A 6 19.34 -9.67 -0.44
CA LYS A 6 18.46 -10.63 -1.13
C LYS A 6 17.23 -10.94 -0.27
N SER A 7 16.05 -10.97 -0.87
CA SER A 7 14.82 -11.42 -0.24
C SER A 7 14.92 -12.91 0.15
N LEU A 8 14.35 -13.28 1.30
CA LEU A 8 14.16 -14.68 1.72
C LEU A 8 12.84 -15.28 1.20
N ASN A 9 12.01 -14.48 0.50
CA ASN A 9 10.70 -14.91 -0.02
C ASN A 9 10.71 -14.94 -1.56
N PRO A 10 10.69 -16.13 -2.18
CA PRO A 10 10.66 -16.27 -3.62
C PRO A 10 9.27 -15.89 -4.16
N GLY A 11 9.18 -14.76 -4.86
CA GLY A 11 7.92 -14.26 -5.43
C GLY A 11 7.76 -12.75 -5.35
N TYR A 12 8.56 -12.08 -4.52
CA TYR A 12 8.68 -10.63 -4.57
C TYR A 12 9.88 -10.26 -5.44
N PRO A 13 9.77 -9.26 -6.33
CA PRO A 13 10.92 -8.76 -7.07
C PRO A 13 11.99 -8.33 -6.05
N ASP A 14 13.17 -8.92 -6.17
CA ASP A 14 14.32 -8.46 -5.41
C ASP A 14 14.57 -7.01 -5.81
N SER A 15 14.29 -6.08 -4.91
CA SER A 15 14.69 -4.68 -5.04
C SER A 15 16.21 -4.63 -4.87
N ASP A 16 16.94 -4.99 -5.92
CA ASP A 16 18.39 -4.77 -6.02
C ASP A 16 18.74 -3.26 -5.95
N ASN A 17 17.74 -2.38 -5.96
CA ASN A 17 17.85 -0.92 -5.89
C ASN A 17 17.49 -0.29 -4.52
N LYS A 18 17.25 -1.07 -3.46
CA LYS A 18 16.97 -0.48 -2.14
C LYS A 18 18.26 -0.06 -1.45
N ASN A 19 18.24 1.13 -0.89
CA ASN A 19 19.34 1.66 -0.08
C ASN A 19 18.81 2.10 1.28
N TYR A 20 19.63 1.95 2.32
CA TYR A 20 19.30 2.44 3.66
C TYR A 20 19.95 3.80 3.89
N VAL A 21 19.16 4.75 4.38
CA VAL A 21 19.67 6.02 4.90
C VAL A 21 19.98 5.81 6.37
N LEU A 22 21.23 6.05 6.76
CA LEU A 22 21.73 5.86 8.12
C LEU A 22 21.87 7.20 8.84
N ASP A 23 21.66 7.20 10.16
CA ASP A 23 22.01 8.33 11.02
C ASP A 23 23.50 8.31 11.42
N GLN A 24 23.91 9.28 12.23
CA GLN A 24 25.27 9.41 12.76
C GLN A 24 25.77 8.22 13.58
N ASN A 25 24.87 7.40 14.13
CA ASN A 25 25.19 6.19 14.90
C ASN A 25 25.13 4.92 14.04
N GLN A 26 25.08 5.05 12.71
CA GLN A 26 24.89 3.96 11.75
C GLN A 26 23.55 3.21 11.92
N LYS A 27 22.54 3.86 12.51
CA LYS A 27 21.20 3.29 12.62
C LYS A 27 20.38 3.64 11.36
N PRO A 28 19.73 2.66 10.71
CA PRO A 28 18.82 2.94 9.61
C PRO A 28 17.64 3.80 10.07
N ILE A 29 17.37 4.89 9.34
CA ILE A 29 16.27 5.82 9.61
C ILE A 29 15.29 5.95 8.43
N ALA A 30 15.71 5.58 7.22
CA ALA A 30 14.84 5.51 6.06
C ALA A 30 15.33 4.46 5.06
N VAL A 31 14.43 4.09 4.15
CA VAL A 31 14.72 3.31 2.95
C VAL A 31 14.52 4.23 1.74
N GLN A 32 15.47 4.18 0.82
CA GLN A 32 15.37 4.79 -0.50
C GLN A 32 15.13 3.66 -1.52
N ILE A 33 14.09 3.83 -2.33
CA ILE A 33 13.72 2.94 -3.44
C ILE A 33 13.42 3.80 -4.67
N PRO A 34 13.44 3.22 -5.89
CA PRO A 34 12.92 3.89 -7.07
C PRO A 34 11.46 4.30 -6.88
N MET A 35 11.09 5.47 -7.43
CA MET A 35 9.73 5.98 -7.34
C MET A 35 8.69 4.99 -7.87
N THR A 36 9.00 4.30 -8.96
CA THR A 36 8.14 3.28 -9.57
C THR A 36 7.88 2.09 -8.66
N GLU A 37 8.85 1.72 -7.81
CA GLU A 37 8.67 0.64 -6.83
C GLU A 37 7.80 1.10 -5.66
N PHE A 38 7.95 2.36 -5.22
CA PHE A 38 7.07 2.96 -4.21
C PHE A 38 5.61 2.99 -4.71
N GLU A 39 5.37 3.46 -5.93
CA GLU A 39 4.04 3.52 -6.53
C GLU A 39 3.38 2.13 -6.64
N GLN A 40 4.15 1.10 -7.02
CA GLN A 40 3.65 -0.28 -7.05
C GLN A 40 3.27 -0.81 -5.67
N ILE A 41 4.04 -0.46 -4.63
CA ILE A 41 3.71 -0.83 -3.26
C ILE A 41 2.42 -0.16 -2.81
N GLU A 42 2.27 1.14 -3.05
CA GLU A 42 1.05 1.89 -2.73
C GLU A 42 -0.17 1.29 -3.44
N GLU A 43 -0.09 1.03 -4.75
CA GLU A 43 -1.17 0.42 -5.51
C GLU A 43 -1.63 -0.92 -4.92
N ILE A 44 -0.69 -1.78 -4.51
CA ILE A 44 -1.01 -3.06 -3.87
C ILE A 44 -1.71 -2.84 -2.53
N LEU A 45 -1.22 -1.92 -1.70
CA LEU A 45 -1.79 -1.64 -0.38
C LEU A 45 -3.19 -1.02 -0.48
N GLU A 46 -3.39 -0.08 -1.40
CA GLU A 46 -4.69 0.54 -1.67
C GLU A 46 -5.70 -0.48 -2.19
N ASN A 47 -5.32 -1.29 -3.19
CA ASN A 47 -6.19 -2.33 -3.75
C ASN A 47 -6.59 -3.37 -2.69
N TYR A 48 -5.64 -3.79 -1.86
CA TYR A 48 -5.92 -4.72 -0.76
C TYR A 48 -6.87 -4.08 0.27
N GLY A 49 -6.59 -2.85 0.70
CA GLY A 49 -7.43 -2.12 1.64
C GLY A 49 -8.85 -1.94 1.12
N LEU A 50 -9.00 -1.54 -0.14
CA LEU A 50 -10.31 -1.41 -0.79
C LEU A 50 -11.05 -2.76 -0.85
N ALA A 51 -10.37 -3.84 -1.22
CA ALA A 51 -10.98 -5.16 -1.27
C ALA A 51 -11.50 -5.61 0.11
N GLN A 52 -10.77 -5.32 1.19
CA GLN A 52 -11.23 -5.59 2.57
C GLN A 52 -12.47 -4.75 2.92
N LEU A 53 -12.44 -3.45 2.64
CA LEU A 53 -13.60 -2.57 2.89
C LEU A 53 -14.84 -3.01 2.10
N MET A 54 -14.66 -3.50 0.88
CA MET A 54 -15.76 -4.05 0.07
C MET A 54 -16.32 -5.35 0.66
N GLN A 55 -15.47 -6.20 1.25
CA GLN A 55 -15.92 -7.42 1.94
C GLN A 55 -16.71 -7.10 3.21
N GLU A 56 -16.29 -6.09 3.98
CA GLU A 56 -16.99 -5.68 5.21
C GLU A 56 -18.44 -5.24 4.97
N VAL A 57 -18.73 -4.68 3.80
CA VAL A 57 -20.07 -4.19 3.41
C VAL A 57 -20.80 -5.11 2.43
N GLU A 58 -20.29 -6.33 2.18
CA GLU A 58 -20.85 -7.23 1.16
C GLU A 58 -22.33 -7.58 1.44
N THR A 59 -22.70 -7.67 2.72
CA THR A 59 -24.07 -7.99 3.14
C THR A 59 -24.97 -6.76 3.34
N ASP A 60 -24.42 -5.56 3.19
CA ASP A 60 -25.16 -4.32 3.42
C ASP A 60 -26.19 -4.08 2.31
N GLU A 61 -27.22 -3.28 2.64
CA GLU A 61 -28.23 -2.90 1.66
C GLU A 61 -27.61 -2.08 0.52
N ILE A 62 -27.74 -2.58 -0.71
CA ILE A 62 -27.31 -1.83 -1.90
C ILE A 62 -28.30 -0.68 -2.13
N LEU A 63 -27.84 0.53 -1.86
CA LEU A 63 -28.64 1.73 -2.09
C LEU A 63 -28.61 2.13 -3.57
N SER A 64 -29.78 2.38 -4.14
CA SER A 64 -29.87 3.00 -5.47
C SER A 64 -29.42 4.46 -5.42
N LYS A 65 -28.87 4.97 -6.53
CA LYS A 65 -28.40 6.37 -6.65
C LYS A 65 -29.45 7.39 -6.16
N ARG A 66 -30.72 7.23 -6.53
CA ARG A 66 -31.81 8.14 -6.12
C ARG A 66 -32.07 8.11 -4.61
N VAL A 67 -31.95 6.93 -3.99
CA VAL A 67 -32.14 6.76 -2.53
C VAL A 67 -30.95 7.36 -1.78
N PHE A 68 -29.73 7.14 -2.28
CA PHE A 68 -28.50 7.74 -1.74
C PHE A 68 -28.53 9.27 -1.80
N GLU A 69 -28.85 9.86 -2.95
CA GLU A 69 -28.98 11.32 -3.12
C GLU A 69 -30.01 11.90 -2.15
N LYS A 70 -31.17 11.24 -2.01
CA LYS A 70 -32.20 11.65 -1.04
C LYS A 70 -31.66 11.59 0.39
N PHE A 71 -30.93 10.54 0.78
CA PHE A 71 -30.37 10.37 2.13
C PHE A 71 -29.35 11.47 2.48
N LEU A 72 -28.52 11.88 1.51
CA LEU A 72 -27.56 12.98 1.70
C LEU A 72 -28.21 14.36 1.84
N MET A 73 -29.39 14.59 1.25
CA MET A 73 -30.10 15.87 1.35
C MET A 73 -30.77 16.11 2.72
N TYR A 74 -30.87 15.08 3.58
CA TYR A 74 -31.47 15.17 4.92
C TYR A 74 -30.44 15.23 6.06
N LYS A 75 -29.16 15.35 5.75
CA LYS A 75 -28.04 15.57 6.69
C LYS A 75 -27.58 17.02 6.61
#